data_AF-A0A075I7D5-F1
#
_entry.id   AF-A0A075I7D5-F1
#
_cell.length_a   1.000
_cell.length_b   1.000
_cell.length_c   1.000
_cell.angle_alpha   90.00
_cell.angle_beta   90.00
_cell.angle_gamma   90.00
#
_symmetry.space_group_name_H-M   'P 1'
#
loop_
_entity.id
_entity.type
_entity.pdbx_description
1 polymer ?
#
loop_
_entity_poly.entity_id
_entity_poly.type
_entity_poly.pdbx_seq_one_letter_code
_entity_poly.pdbx_strand_id
1 'polypeptide(L)'
;MSLKYLGENFEIHGGGRDLIFPHHENEIAQSESFKQNQFAKIWMHVGMITINGEKMSKSLGNVKSVSHVLENWGPNIIRLFCLSGSYSKPIDYSEILLKENITKLRQIESCYYELRLADGIDDKVTVEKLVNDCKNKFNSALNNDLNTSLALTIYYKLIREVNSLSAEEKLTVESAKIILPEFERMSDILGIKILKVSDDEKMKLVR
;
A
#
# COMPACT_ATOMS: atom_id res chain seq x y z
N MET A 1 -27.37 0.89 11.75
CA MET A 1 -27.03 -0.39 11.07
C MET A 1 -25.89 -1.11 11.78
N SER A 2 -24.79 -0.43 12.07
CA SER A 2 -23.68 -0.89 12.91
C SER A 2 -24.11 -1.75 14.10
N LEU A 3 -24.96 -1.23 14.98
CA LEU A 3 -25.44 -1.95 16.18
C LEU A 3 -26.09 -3.31 15.88
N LYS A 4 -26.78 -3.46 14.74
CA LYS A 4 -27.43 -4.72 14.36
C LYS A 4 -26.41 -5.82 14.05
N TYR A 5 -25.30 -5.46 13.42
CA TYR A 5 -24.34 -6.43 12.88
C TYR A 5 -23.10 -6.61 13.75
N LEU A 6 -22.66 -5.53 14.41
CA LEU A 6 -21.43 -5.51 15.21
C LEU A 6 -21.71 -5.53 16.72
N GLY A 7 -22.96 -5.32 17.12
CA GLY A 7 -23.31 -5.10 18.51
C GLY A 7 -22.86 -3.73 19.01
N GLU A 8 -22.80 -3.61 20.33
CA GLU A 8 -22.33 -2.42 21.03
C GLU A 8 -20.82 -2.51 21.30
N ASN A 9 -20.19 -1.37 21.53
CA ASN A 9 -18.79 -1.27 21.95
C ASN A 9 -17.82 -2.07 21.05
N PHE A 10 -18.06 -2.02 19.74
CA PHE A 10 -17.19 -2.67 18.75
C PHE A 10 -15.88 -1.90 18.58
N GLU A 11 -14.88 -2.54 18.02
CA GLU A 11 -13.49 -2.10 18.12
C GLU A 11 -13.21 -0.80 17.36
N ILE A 12 -13.57 -0.73 16.07
CA ILE A 12 -13.18 0.36 15.17
C ILE A 12 -14.38 0.86 14.38
N HIS A 13 -14.62 2.17 14.44
CA HIS A 13 -15.49 2.90 13.53
C HIS A 13 -14.66 3.88 12.70
N GLY A 14 -14.93 4.02 11.40
CA GLY A 14 -14.14 4.90 10.55
C GLY A 14 -14.92 5.62 9.46
N GLY A 15 -14.32 6.68 8.92
CA GLY A 15 -14.93 7.51 7.89
C GLY A 15 -13.98 8.59 7.36
N GLY A 16 -14.47 9.43 6.45
CA GLY A 16 -13.76 10.65 6.05
C GLY A 16 -13.66 11.65 7.21
N ARG A 17 -12.62 12.47 7.24
CA ARG A 17 -12.46 13.52 8.28
C ARG A 17 -13.62 14.51 8.34
N ASP A 18 -14.31 14.72 7.22
CA ASP A 18 -15.54 15.52 7.13
C ASP A 18 -16.74 14.88 7.85
N LEU A 19 -16.67 13.59 8.16
CA LEU A 19 -17.74 12.89 8.90
C LEU A 19 -17.60 12.99 10.41
N ILE A 20 -16.47 13.51 10.96
CA ILE A 20 -16.32 13.73 12.41
C ILE A 20 -17.53 14.50 12.93
N PHE A 21 -17.82 15.65 12.32
CA PHE A 21 -18.98 16.46 12.68
C PHE A 21 -19.73 16.94 11.43
N PRO A 22 -21.08 16.87 11.42
CA PRO A 22 -21.95 16.43 12.52
C PRO A 22 -22.22 14.92 12.52
N HIS A 23 -21.77 14.18 11.51
CA HIS A 23 -22.26 12.83 11.26
C HIS A 23 -21.94 11.83 12.38
N HIS A 24 -20.65 11.60 12.68
CA HIS A 24 -20.23 10.64 13.69
C HIS A 24 -20.62 11.07 15.11
N GLU A 25 -20.58 12.38 15.42
CA GLU A 25 -21.05 12.84 16.73
C GLU A 25 -22.55 12.60 16.92
N ASN A 26 -23.34 12.71 15.85
CA ASN A 26 -24.75 12.34 15.90
C ASN A 26 -24.93 10.82 16.02
N GLU A 27 -24.09 10.00 15.39
CA GLU A 27 -24.14 8.54 15.55
C GLU A 27 -23.83 8.10 16.98
N ILE A 28 -22.84 8.73 17.62
CA ILE A 28 -22.51 8.55 19.04
C ILE A 28 -23.73 8.94 19.87
N ALA A 29 -24.24 10.16 19.71
CA ALA A 29 -25.37 10.65 20.50
C ALA A 29 -26.60 9.74 20.39
N GLN A 30 -26.94 9.29 19.17
CA GLN A 30 -28.08 8.40 18.94
C GLN A 30 -27.86 7.02 19.57
N SER A 31 -26.70 6.41 19.34
CA SER A 31 -26.41 5.04 19.75
C SER A 31 -26.26 4.92 21.25
N GLU A 32 -25.52 5.85 21.87
CA GLU A 32 -25.25 5.84 23.30
C GLU A 32 -26.47 6.29 24.12
N SER A 33 -27.32 7.18 23.61
CA SER A 33 -28.60 7.50 24.27
C SER A 33 -29.57 6.31 24.24
N PHE A 34 -29.55 5.53 23.16
CA PHE A 34 -30.41 4.35 23.02
C PHE A 34 -29.95 3.17 23.87
N LYS A 35 -28.63 2.93 23.95
CA LYS A 35 -28.06 1.74 24.61
C LYS A 35 -27.44 1.98 25.97
N GLN A 36 -27.17 3.23 26.34
CA GLN A 36 -26.51 3.62 27.59
C GLN A 36 -25.12 2.97 27.75
N ASN A 37 -24.41 2.78 26.64
CA ASN A 37 -23.10 2.15 26.57
C ASN A 37 -22.29 2.75 25.42
N GLN A 38 -20.95 2.63 25.48
CA GLN A 38 -20.04 3.15 24.45
C GLN A 38 -20.36 2.54 23.08
N PHE A 39 -20.46 3.39 22.04
CA PHE A 39 -20.79 2.93 20.70
C PHE A 39 -19.61 2.20 20.02
N ALA A 40 -18.43 2.80 19.99
CA ALA A 40 -17.19 2.24 19.43
C ALA A 40 -15.96 2.66 20.24
N LYS A 41 -14.93 1.80 20.29
CA LYS A 41 -13.70 2.04 21.09
C LYS A 41 -12.70 2.97 20.40
N ILE A 42 -12.51 2.80 19.09
CA ILE A 42 -11.52 3.52 18.29
C ILE A 42 -12.22 4.17 17.11
N TRP A 43 -11.95 5.46 16.89
CA TRP A 43 -12.41 6.21 15.73
C TRP A 43 -11.25 6.50 14.79
N MET A 44 -11.36 6.10 13.53
CA MET A 44 -10.33 6.30 12.51
C MET A 44 -10.85 7.15 11.36
N HIS A 45 -10.22 8.30 11.13
CA HIS A 45 -10.65 9.23 10.08
C HIS A 45 -9.57 9.43 9.03
N VAL A 46 -9.94 9.23 7.76
CA VAL A 46 -9.04 9.46 6.62
C VAL A 46 -8.99 10.94 6.25
N GLY A 47 -7.80 11.41 5.90
CA GLY A 47 -7.56 12.76 5.40
C GLY A 47 -8.24 13.02 4.05
N MET A 48 -8.46 14.31 3.77
CA MET A 48 -9.08 14.74 2.51
C MET A 48 -8.07 14.70 1.37
N ILE A 49 -8.56 14.45 0.15
CA ILE A 49 -7.77 14.68 -1.06
C ILE A 49 -7.99 16.13 -1.52
N THR A 50 -6.89 16.86 -1.75
CA THR A 50 -6.87 18.25 -2.24
C THR A 50 -6.29 18.32 -3.66
N ILE A 51 -6.50 19.44 -4.35
CA ILE A 51 -5.81 19.78 -5.60
C ILE A 51 -5.26 21.20 -5.44
N ASN A 52 -3.95 21.38 -5.59
CA ASN A 52 -3.28 22.66 -5.38
C ASN A 52 -3.55 23.25 -3.98
N GLY A 53 -3.67 22.40 -2.97
CA GLY A 53 -3.99 22.78 -1.59
C GLY A 53 -5.47 23.09 -1.33
N GLU A 54 -6.32 23.12 -2.36
CA GLU A 54 -7.76 23.34 -2.20
C GLU A 54 -8.54 22.04 -2.15
N LYS A 55 -9.63 22.02 -1.37
CA LYS A 55 -10.54 20.88 -1.31
C LYS A 55 -11.13 20.61 -2.69
N MET A 56 -11.13 19.35 -3.12
CA MET A 56 -11.91 18.96 -4.31
C MET A 56 -13.40 19.22 -4.08
N SER A 57 -14.02 20.02 -4.95
CA SER A 57 -15.45 20.28 -4.89
C SER A 57 -16.03 20.54 -6.27
N LYS A 58 -17.26 20.07 -6.51
CA LYS A 58 -17.95 20.29 -7.78
C LYS A 58 -18.09 21.78 -8.11
N SER A 59 -18.30 22.60 -7.08
CA SER A 59 -18.41 24.06 -7.19
C SER A 59 -17.13 24.74 -7.68
N LEU A 60 -15.95 24.21 -7.34
CA LEU A 60 -14.67 24.72 -7.83
C LEU A 60 -14.29 24.16 -9.22
N GLY A 61 -15.10 23.24 -9.77
CA GLY A 61 -14.83 22.62 -11.07
C GLY A 61 -13.58 21.75 -11.13
N ASN A 62 -12.91 21.51 -10.00
CA ASN A 62 -11.62 20.81 -9.92
C ASN A 62 -11.75 19.30 -9.67
N VAL A 63 -12.97 18.76 -9.58
CA VAL A 63 -13.18 17.34 -9.23
C VAL A 63 -12.62 16.42 -10.31
N LYS A 64 -11.73 15.52 -9.91
CA LYS A 64 -11.31 14.37 -10.70
C LYS A 64 -12.11 13.15 -10.23
N SER A 65 -12.91 12.57 -11.12
CA SER A 65 -13.67 11.36 -10.79
C SER A 65 -12.75 10.15 -10.67
N VAL A 66 -13.15 9.15 -9.88
CA VAL A 66 -12.39 7.89 -9.75
C VAL A 66 -12.21 7.23 -11.13
N SER A 67 -13.25 7.20 -11.98
CA SER A 67 -13.15 6.66 -13.35
C SER A 67 -12.10 7.37 -14.18
N HIS A 68 -12.13 8.71 -14.21
CA HIS A 68 -11.13 9.49 -14.94
C HIS A 68 -9.71 9.20 -14.47
N VAL A 69 -9.51 9.10 -13.16
CA VAL A 69 -8.20 8.86 -12.58
C VAL A 69 -7.71 7.43 -12.85
N LEU A 70 -8.60 6.43 -12.80
CA LEU A 70 -8.28 5.04 -13.13
C LEU A 70 -7.99 4.84 -14.63
N GLU A 71 -8.73 5.50 -15.51
CA GLU A 71 -8.53 5.43 -16.97
C GLU A 71 -7.17 6.02 -17.38
N ASN A 72 -6.74 7.12 -16.73
CA ASN A 72 -5.50 7.81 -17.10
C ASN A 72 -4.25 7.21 -16.45
N TRP A 73 -4.35 6.63 -15.24
CA TRP A 73 -3.17 6.21 -14.47
C TRP A 73 -3.17 4.73 -14.07
N GLY A 74 -4.32 4.07 -14.07
CA GLY A 74 -4.46 2.69 -13.62
C GLY A 74 -4.44 2.53 -12.08
N PRO A 75 -4.94 1.40 -11.57
CA PRO A 75 -5.22 1.21 -10.14
C PRO A 75 -3.96 1.23 -9.26
N ASN A 76 -2.85 0.65 -9.72
CA ASN A 76 -1.62 0.59 -8.93
C ASN A 76 -1.01 1.97 -8.68
N ILE A 77 -1.03 2.85 -9.68
CA ILE A 77 -0.46 4.20 -9.56
C ILE A 77 -1.24 5.02 -8.52
N ILE A 78 -2.57 4.91 -8.54
CA ILE A 78 -3.45 5.59 -7.58
C ILE A 78 -3.29 4.99 -6.19
N ARG A 79 -3.09 3.68 -6.10
CA ARG A 79 -2.83 3.02 -4.83
C ARG A 79 -1.50 3.47 -4.23
N LEU A 80 -0.42 3.53 -5.02
CA LEU A 80 0.87 4.07 -4.59
C LEU A 80 0.76 5.54 -4.16
N PHE A 81 -0.06 6.32 -4.86
CA PHE A 81 -0.37 7.70 -4.48
C PHE A 81 -1.00 7.74 -3.08
N CYS A 82 -2.09 7.01 -2.84
CA CYS A 82 -2.77 6.99 -1.53
C CYS A 82 -1.87 6.49 -0.39
N LEU A 83 -0.97 5.54 -0.65
CA LEU A 83 -0.06 4.97 0.36
C LEU A 83 1.15 5.85 0.66
N SER A 84 1.42 6.87 -0.17
CA SER A 84 2.62 7.72 -0.06
C SER A 84 2.62 8.65 1.16
N GLY A 85 1.44 8.95 1.71
CA GLY A 85 1.24 9.74 2.93
C GLY A 85 0.61 8.92 4.06
N SER A 86 0.51 9.53 5.24
CA SER A 86 -0.29 8.97 6.35
C SER A 86 -1.78 9.09 6.02
N TYR A 87 -2.55 8.03 6.28
CA TYR A 87 -3.99 8.01 6.00
C TYR A 87 -4.76 9.15 6.69
N SER A 88 -4.28 9.66 7.82
CA SER A 88 -4.96 10.69 8.63
C SER A 88 -4.66 12.12 8.18
N LYS A 89 -3.71 12.30 7.25
CA LYS A 89 -3.29 13.61 6.74
C LYS A 89 -3.90 13.87 5.36
N PRO A 90 -4.21 15.13 5.02
CA PRO A 90 -4.60 15.47 3.67
C PRO A 90 -3.49 15.08 2.68
N ILE A 91 -3.89 14.62 1.49
CA ILE A 91 -2.98 14.33 0.39
C ILE A 91 -3.34 15.21 -0.81
N ASP A 92 -2.36 15.94 -1.32
CA ASP A 92 -2.55 16.77 -2.50
C ASP A 92 -2.36 15.95 -3.77
N TYR A 93 -3.39 15.90 -4.60
CA TYR A 93 -3.36 15.27 -5.90
C TYR A 93 -2.40 16.03 -6.81
N SER A 94 -1.34 15.34 -7.23
CA SER A 94 -0.27 15.90 -8.05
C SER A 94 0.03 14.96 -9.21
N GLU A 95 -0.14 15.45 -10.45
CA GLU A 95 0.24 14.69 -11.64
C GLU A 95 1.74 14.40 -11.70
N ILE A 96 2.57 15.24 -11.07
CA ILE A 96 4.01 15.01 -10.95
C ILE A 96 4.25 13.74 -10.10
N LEU A 97 3.59 13.66 -8.93
CA LEU A 97 3.69 12.50 -8.04
C LEU A 97 3.15 11.22 -8.70
N LEU A 98 2.09 11.34 -9.50
CA LEU A 98 1.55 10.21 -10.26
C LEU A 98 2.53 9.71 -11.33
N LYS A 99 3.21 10.62 -12.05
CA LYS A 99 4.26 10.26 -13.01
C LYS A 99 5.45 9.59 -12.32
N GLU A 100 5.88 10.08 -11.16
CA GLU A 100 6.93 9.42 -10.38
C GLU A 100 6.54 8.00 -9.97
N ASN A 101 5.27 7.78 -9.62
CA ASN A 101 4.77 6.47 -9.25
C ASN A 101 4.76 5.48 -10.43
N ILE A 102 4.76 5.94 -11.69
CA ILE A 102 4.95 5.05 -12.86
C ILE A 102 6.33 4.41 -12.81
N THR A 103 7.37 5.21 -12.53
CA THR A 103 8.74 4.70 -12.40
C THR A 103 8.85 3.73 -11.23
N LYS A 104 8.22 4.03 -10.09
CA LYS A 104 8.20 3.14 -8.92
C LYS A 104 7.49 1.82 -9.22
N LEU A 105 6.35 1.86 -9.94
CA LEU A 105 5.64 0.66 -10.36
C LEU A 105 6.50 -0.21 -11.29
N ARG A 106 7.18 0.40 -12.26
CA ARG A 106 8.11 -0.34 -13.13
C ARG A 106 9.22 -1.02 -12.34
N GLN A 107 9.77 -0.35 -11.32
CA GLN A 107 10.79 -0.96 -10.45
C GLN A 107 10.24 -2.16 -9.67
N ILE A 108 8.99 -2.07 -9.19
CA ILE A 108 8.29 -3.18 -8.53
C ILE A 108 8.12 -4.36 -9.50
N GLU A 109 7.63 -4.09 -10.72
CA GLU A 109 7.42 -5.10 -11.75
C GLU A 109 8.74 -5.76 -12.16
N SER A 110 9.76 -4.97 -12.50
CA SER A 110 11.10 -5.49 -12.83
C SER A 110 11.66 -6.37 -11.72
N CYS A 111 11.60 -5.94 -10.47
CA CYS A 111 12.07 -6.74 -9.33
C CYS A 111 11.36 -8.10 -9.25
N TYR A 112 10.05 -8.16 -9.54
CA TYR A 112 9.33 -9.43 -9.60
C TYR A 112 9.86 -10.33 -10.71
N TYR A 113 10.09 -9.80 -11.91
CA TYR A 113 10.64 -10.58 -13.02
C TYR A 113 12.06 -11.07 -12.73
N GLU A 114 12.94 -10.22 -12.17
CA GLU A 114 14.29 -10.62 -11.75
C GLU A 114 14.25 -11.78 -10.75
N LEU A 115 13.41 -11.70 -9.73
CA LEU A 115 13.22 -12.80 -8.76
C LEU A 115 12.69 -14.08 -9.43
N ARG A 116 11.82 -13.96 -10.43
CA ARG A 116 11.28 -15.11 -11.14
C ARG A 116 12.28 -15.72 -12.10
N LEU A 117 13.15 -14.93 -12.71
CA LEU A 117 14.11 -15.36 -13.73
C LEU A 117 15.52 -15.64 -13.18
N ALA A 118 15.74 -15.42 -11.89
CA ALA A 118 17.01 -15.69 -11.21
C ALA A 118 17.64 -17.03 -11.60
N ASP A 119 18.89 -16.98 -12.06
CA ASP A 119 19.68 -18.11 -12.58
C ASP A 119 21.15 -18.11 -12.08
N GLY A 120 21.51 -17.15 -11.21
CA GLY A 120 22.87 -17.05 -10.65
C GLY A 120 23.27 -18.28 -9.82
N ILE A 121 24.58 -18.54 -9.75
CA ILE A 121 25.20 -19.76 -9.17
C ILE A 121 26.04 -19.43 -7.90
N ASP A 122 25.99 -18.20 -7.38
CA ASP A 122 26.79 -17.81 -6.20
C ASP A 122 26.20 -18.34 -4.87
N ASP A 123 26.76 -19.46 -4.39
CA ASP A 123 26.37 -20.12 -3.13
C ASP A 123 26.73 -19.35 -1.84
N LYS A 124 27.38 -18.18 -1.93
CA LYS A 124 27.84 -17.44 -0.73
C LYS A 124 26.92 -16.32 -0.26
N VAL A 125 25.88 -15.98 -1.02
CA VAL A 125 25.00 -14.84 -0.68
C VAL A 125 23.90 -15.28 0.29
N THR A 126 24.04 -14.91 1.56
CA THR A 126 23.01 -15.09 2.60
C THR A 126 22.06 -13.90 2.62
N VAL A 127 20.84 -14.06 2.09
CA VAL A 127 19.82 -12.99 2.00
C VAL A 127 18.81 -13.00 3.17
N GLU A 128 18.87 -14.01 4.04
CA GLU A 128 17.94 -14.24 5.15
C GLU A 128 17.94 -13.08 6.14
N LYS A 129 19.12 -12.53 6.44
CA LYS A 129 19.23 -11.37 7.34
C LYS A 129 18.55 -10.15 6.73
N LEU A 130 18.76 -9.90 5.44
CA LEU A 130 18.11 -8.80 4.72
C LEU A 130 16.59 -8.95 4.74
N VAL A 131 16.08 -10.14 4.41
CA VAL A 131 14.64 -10.42 4.37
C VAL A 131 14.02 -10.26 5.76
N ASN A 132 14.63 -10.82 6.80
CA ASN A 132 14.15 -10.68 8.17
C ASN A 132 14.18 -9.22 8.66
N ASP A 133 15.23 -8.48 8.36
CA ASP A 133 15.34 -7.06 8.70
C ASP A 133 14.24 -6.23 8.02
N CYS A 134 14.03 -6.44 6.71
CA CYS A 134 12.96 -5.76 5.97
C CYS A 134 11.59 -6.14 6.49
N LYS A 135 11.32 -7.42 6.74
CA LYS A 135 10.06 -7.91 7.32
C LYS A 135 9.74 -7.26 8.65
N ASN A 136 10.70 -7.26 9.58
CA ASN A 136 10.52 -6.70 10.92
C ASN A 136 10.28 -5.18 10.86
N LYS A 137 11.07 -4.46 10.05
CA LYS A 137 10.90 -3.01 9.88
C LYS A 137 9.56 -2.68 9.22
N PHE A 138 9.15 -3.44 8.20
CA PHE A 138 7.89 -3.24 7.49
C PHE A 138 6.70 -3.42 8.44
N ASN A 139 6.69 -4.50 9.22
CA ASN A 139 5.65 -4.74 10.21
C ASN A 139 5.68 -3.67 11.31
N SER A 140 6.86 -3.24 11.77
CA SER A 140 6.98 -2.16 12.76
C SER A 140 6.43 -0.83 12.23
N ALA A 141 6.61 -0.54 10.93
CA ALA A 141 6.04 0.65 10.31
C ALA A 141 4.51 0.59 10.31
N LEU A 142 3.92 -0.54 9.92
CA LEU A 142 2.47 -0.71 9.88
C LEU A 142 1.84 -0.75 11.29
N ASN A 143 2.54 -1.33 12.28
CA ASN A 143 2.09 -1.35 13.67
C ASN A 143 2.10 0.05 14.32
N ASN A 144 2.82 1.01 13.73
CA ASN A 144 2.83 2.40 14.16
C ASN A 144 1.79 3.20 13.36
N ASP A 145 0.52 3.11 13.76
CA ASP A 145 -0.61 3.83 13.16
C ASP A 145 -0.67 3.71 11.62
N LEU A 146 -0.51 2.48 11.11
CA LEU A 146 -0.57 2.17 9.68
C LEU A 146 0.34 3.08 8.84
N ASN A 147 1.59 3.29 9.25
CA ASN A 147 2.52 4.15 8.53
C ASN A 147 2.97 3.53 7.19
N THR A 148 2.11 3.64 6.18
CA THR A 148 2.30 3.09 4.84
C THR A 148 3.42 3.78 4.07
N SER A 149 3.67 5.06 4.34
CA SER A 149 4.78 5.80 3.72
C SER A 149 6.14 5.20 4.11
N LEU A 150 6.31 4.89 5.40
CA LEU A 150 7.51 4.21 5.90
C LEU A 150 7.56 2.74 5.42
N ALA A 151 6.43 2.04 5.44
CA ALA A 151 6.35 0.67 4.91
C ALA A 151 6.74 0.59 3.43
N LEU A 152 6.29 1.53 2.59
CA LEU A 152 6.71 1.67 1.20
C LEU A 152 8.22 1.92 1.08
N THR A 153 8.78 2.76 1.93
CA THR A 153 10.24 3.02 1.94
C THR A 153 11.03 1.72 2.18
N ILE A 154 10.57 0.88 3.09
CA ILE A 154 11.19 -0.41 3.41
C ILE A 154 10.99 -1.41 2.26
N TYR A 155 9.81 -1.42 1.64
CA TYR A 155 9.54 -2.23 0.46
C TYR A 155 10.45 -1.86 -0.73
N TYR A 156 10.61 -0.56 -0.99
CA TYR A 156 11.56 -0.08 -2.02
C TYR A 156 13.01 -0.38 -1.66
N LYS A 157 13.36 -0.45 -0.36
CA LYS A 157 14.69 -0.92 0.05
C LYS A 157 14.90 -2.36 -0.41
N LEU A 158 13.97 -3.28 -0.13
CA LEU A 158 14.08 -4.67 -0.58
C LEU A 158 14.26 -4.76 -2.10
N ILE A 159 13.46 -4.00 -2.86
CA ILE A 159 13.55 -3.92 -4.33
C ILE A 159 14.94 -3.46 -4.80
N ARG A 160 15.51 -2.44 -4.16
CA ARG A 160 16.85 -1.95 -4.52
C ARG A 160 17.94 -2.99 -4.30
N GLU A 161 17.86 -3.73 -3.20
CA GLU A 161 18.83 -4.79 -2.88
C GLU A 161 18.72 -5.94 -3.91
N VAL A 162 17.50 -6.34 -4.28
CA VAL A 162 17.28 -7.34 -5.35
C VAL A 162 17.87 -6.87 -6.67
N ASN A 163 17.59 -5.63 -7.06
CA ASN A 163 18.12 -5.07 -8.32
C ASN A 163 19.66 -4.98 -8.29
N SER A 164 20.27 -4.71 -7.13
CA SER A 164 21.73 -4.72 -6.97
C SER A 164 22.29 -6.14 -7.14
N LEU A 165 21.66 -7.14 -6.54
CA LEU A 165 22.06 -8.55 -6.68
C LEU A 165 21.93 -9.02 -8.13
N SER A 166 20.85 -8.64 -8.83
CA SER A 166 20.68 -8.95 -10.25
C SER A 166 21.76 -8.28 -11.11
N ALA A 167 22.03 -6.99 -10.91
CA ALA A 167 23.05 -6.25 -11.66
C ALA A 167 24.48 -6.77 -11.43
N GLU A 168 24.75 -7.38 -10.28
CA GLU A 168 26.03 -8.02 -9.96
C GLU A 168 26.10 -9.51 -10.37
N GLU A 169 25.07 -10.05 -11.05
CA GLU A 169 24.93 -11.47 -11.42
C GLU A 169 24.96 -12.42 -10.20
N LYS A 170 24.54 -11.92 -9.04
CA LYS A 170 24.52 -12.63 -7.74
C LYS A 170 23.12 -13.06 -7.30
N LEU A 171 22.09 -12.73 -8.07
CA LEU A 171 20.73 -13.16 -7.75
C LEU A 171 20.53 -14.63 -8.11
N THR A 172 20.74 -15.50 -7.12
CA THR A 172 20.62 -16.95 -7.29
C THR A 172 19.18 -17.44 -7.15
N VAL A 173 18.91 -18.63 -7.67
CA VAL A 173 17.62 -19.33 -7.49
C VAL A 173 17.27 -19.48 -6.01
N GLU A 174 18.26 -19.76 -5.15
CA GLU A 174 18.02 -19.93 -3.71
C GLU A 174 17.73 -18.59 -3.02
N SER A 175 18.47 -17.53 -3.37
CA SER A 175 18.16 -16.17 -2.91
C SER A 175 16.74 -15.75 -3.29
N ALA A 176 16.34 -16.03 -4.53
CA ALA A 176 15.01 -15.72 -5.02
C ALA A 176 13.91 -16.49 -4.27
N LYS A 177 14.10 -17.77 -3.95
CA LYS A 177 13.14 -18.56 -3.13
C LYS A 177 12.91 -17.96 -1.74
N ILE A 178 13.93 -17.30 -1.17
CA ILE A 178 13.84 -16.67 0.15
C ILE A 178 13.19 -15.28 0.05
N ILE A 179 13.56 -14.49 -0.95
CA ILE A 179 13.09 -13.09 -1.09
C ILE A 179 11.67 -13.01 -1.64
N LEU A 180 11.33 -13.82 -2.65
CA LEU A 180 10.06 -13.72 -3.38
C LEU A 180 8.82 -13.83 -2.47
N PRO A 181 8.73 -14.76 -1.50
CA PRO A 181 7.57 -14.84 -0.60
C PRO A 181 7.36 -13.57 0.22
N GLU A 182 8.43 -12.94 0.71
CA GLU A 182 8.32 -11.71 1.48
C GLU A 182 7.99 -10.51 0.57
N PHE A 183 8.57 -10.45 -0.63
CA PHE A 183 8.21 -9.46 -1.64
C PHE A 183 6.72 -9.52 -1.97
N GLU A 184 6.18 -10.72 -2.29
CA GLU A 184 4.76 -10.91 -2.59
C GLU A 184 3.86 -10.57 -1.38
N ARG A 185 4.27 -10.96 -0.16
CA ARG A 185 3.56 -10.60 1.06
C ARG A 185 3.46 -9.09 1.24
N MET A 186 4.56 -8.35 1.03
CA MET A 186 4.55 -6.89 1.09
C MET A 186 3.67 -6.30 -0.01
N SER A 187 3.75 -6.80 -1.25
CA SER A 187 2.87 -6.39 -2.35
C SER A 187 1.40 -6.58 -2.03
N ASP A 188 1.02 -7.73 -1.46
CA ASP A 188 -0.36 -8.05 -1.13
C ASP A 188 -0.91 -7.17 0.01
N ILE A 189 -0.13 -6.92 1.05
CA ILE A 189 -0.51 -6.00 2.15
C ILE A 189 -0.68 -4.58 1.62
N LEU A 190 0.26 -4.13 0.78
CA LEU A 190 0.15 -2.85 0.08
C LEU A 190 -0.91 -2.86 -1.01
N GLY A 191 -1.50 -4.02 -1.34
CA GLY A 191 -2.48 -4.24 -2.41
C GLY A 191 -2.01 -3.83 -3.80
N ILE A 192 -0.71 -3.91 -4.08
CA ILE A 192 -0.14 -3.70 -5.42
C ILE A 192 -0.28 -4.99 -6.21
N LYS A 193 -0.91 -4.92 -7.38
CA LYS A 193 -1.15 -6.09 -8.24
C LYS A 193 -0.15 -6.15 -9.38
N ILE A 194 0.66 -7.20 -9.39
CA ILE A 194 1.68 -7.43 -10.42
C ILE A 194 1.17 -8.55 -11.34
N LEU A 195 1.37 -8.39 -12.65
CA LEU A 195 1.10 -9.46 -13.61
C LEU A 195 2.10 -10.59 -13.38
N LYS A 196 1.59 -11.77 -13.00
CA LYS A 196 2.42 -12.93 -12.69
C LYS A 196 2.78 -13.70 -13.96
N VAL A 197 4.01 -14.20 -14.02
CA VAL A 197 4.47 -15.09 -15.09
C VAL A 197 4.22 -16.54 -14.68
N SER A 198 3.51 -17.28 -15.53
CA SER A 198 3.31 -18.72 -15.33
C SER A 198 4.63 -19.49 -15.44
N ASP A 199 4.71 -20.67 -14.80
CA ASP A 199 5.92 -21.51 -14.91
C ASP A 199 6.18 -21.93 -16.37
N ASP A 200 5.12 -22.12 -17.17
CA ASP A 200 5.21 -22.41 -18.61
C ASP A 200 5.80 -21.25 -19.41
N GLU A 201 5.43 -20.00 -19.11
CA GLU A 201 6.01 -18.81 -19.73
C GLU A 201 7.46 -18.61 -19.31
N LYS A 202 7.78 -18.86 -18.03
CA LYS A 202 9.17 -18.85 -17.55
C LYS A 202 10.03 -19.84 -18.34
N MET A 203 9.56 -21.08 -18.54
CA MET A 203 10.31 -22.08 -19.31
C MET A 203 10.54 -21.70 -20.78
N LYS A 204 9.66 -20.88 -21.37
CA LYS A 204 9.83 -20.35 -22.74
C LYS A 204 10.80 -19.18 -22.83
N LEU A 205 10.95 -18.40 -21.76
CA LEU A 205 11.82 -17.21 -21.71
C LEU A 205 13.29 -17.55 -21.39
N VAL A 206 13.54 -18.69 -20.75
CA VAL A 206 14.89 -19.16 -20.34
C VAL A 206 15.53 -20.09 -21.40
N ARG A 207 14.85 -20.36 -22.52
CA ARG A 207 15.38 -21.08 -23.69
C ARG A 207 15.77 -20.14 -24.80
#